data_AF-A0A7C1FRZ3-F1
#
_entry.id   AF-A0A7C1FRZ3-F1
#
_cell.length_a   1.000
_cell.length_b   1.000
_cell.length_c   1.000
_cell.angle_alpha   90.00
_cell.angle_beta   90.00
_cell.angle_gamma   90.00
#
_symmetry.space_group_name_H-M   'P 1'
#
loop_
_entity.id
_entity.type
_entity.pdbx_description
1 polymer ?
#
loop_
_entity_poly.entity_id
_entity_poly.type
_entity_poly.pdbx_seq_one_letter_code
_entity_poly.pdbx_strand_id
1 'polypeptide(L)'
;MSFRLNQSVVTSTAVNLRAAPGYLGATAPPVLTVMPKGATCTVTGAATLADGLTWWPVRVTFADGRTLEGWAAERVGDVQLLSAVESAPTQPITPKPVAPSPPLRPSRRNRLGFYLHSTENRDGLWDAISRVQPPVILIHEDAANDILLREIREWRAPDAFVIGRFYVTNDAQRAMLESGDPEGEGRRFAERILTYDFGKFTRRHRSGRLYIDAWMSLNECLPGPASDSYRQHPAHYHRLYDAYDRFQVAFRNRLLQEGIEAVAFNFAAGNFTAASHYLHFFPRTLASYLYLGFHEYGWPSLIPGQGTYTGAGLYRSVLEAARRSDGSRHRIVITEAGLTRAYGHPHNPDEGWLNLQEPLDENRYWESLAWYNALLDQDDVMGACLYQVGHRGDWATFRHLGVDNQGRRLRVIDRIVALREALAQQASQPASAPASSPTTAQRVTLSGRVRRNGKALSGAHVRLLGDLTQLGSVRGAVLDAEEPDALPFLWDRTVAGYRGTLRRAWRDLVEGRVAAMDYAAFRRQFIAYNPSITQSGGRLLADQEYLLPRTVGIERYAVRCTTTTRGHFRFPNIPPSTYTLQVEIAGRLSSSTTISVDRTSHINLTVDDQQ
;
A
#
# COMPACT_ATOMS: atom_id res chain seq x y z
N MET A 1 -23.52 21.52 -9.75
CA MET A 1 -22.39 22.26 -10.36
C MET A 1 -22.98 23.15 -11.46
N SER A 2 -22.32 24.23 -11.88
CA SER A 2 -22.82 25.12 -12.94
C SER A 2 -21.82 25.10 -14.09
N PHE A 3 -22.28 24.86 -15.33
CA PHE A 3 -21.42 24.99 -16.51
C PHE A 3 -21.04 26.47 -16.76
N ARG A 4 -19.94 26.68 -17.49
CA ARG A 4 -19.41 28.00 -17.86
C ARG A 4 -19.70 28.31 -19.34
N LEU A 5 -19.79 29.60 -19.67
CA LEU A 5 -19.81 30.04 -21.06
C LEU A 5 -18.59 29.51 -21.83
N ASN A 6 -18.80 29.01 -23.04
CA ASN A 6 -17.83 28.35 -23.91
C ASN A 6 -17.30 26.99 -23.39
N GLN A 7 -17.86 26.44 -22.33
CA GLN A 7 -17.46 25.11 -21.84
C GLN A 7 -17.95 24.01 -22.78
N SER A 8 -17.08 23.05 -23.09
CA SER A 8 -17.47 21.80 -23.75
C SER A 8 -18.16 20.85 -22.76
N VAL A 9 -19.32 20.34 -23.15
CA VAL A 9 -20.11 19.34 -22.42
C VAL A 9 -20.39 18.15 -23.35
N VAL A 10 -20.61 16.98 -22.78
CA VAL A 10 -20.94 15.76 -23.52
C VAL A 10 -22.26 15.20 -23.02
N THR A 11 -23.06 14.66 -23.93
CA THR A 11 -24.31 13.99 -23.60
C THR A 11 -24.06 12.60 -23.02
N SER A 12 -24.59 12.31 -21.82
CA SER A 12 -24.41 11.02 -21.14
C SER A 12 -25.37 9.93 -21.68
N THR A 13 -26.42 10.35 -22.38
CA THR A 13 -27.44 9.53 -23.05
C THR A 13 -27.97 10.28 -24.27
N ALA A 14 -29.03 9.80 -24.93
CA ALA A 14 -29.74 10.59 -25.94
C ALA A 14 -30.45 11.78 -25.30
N VAL A 15 -30.22 13.00 -25.79
CA VAL A 15 -30.74 14.25 -25.21
C VAL A 15 -31.44 15.10 -26.27
N ASN A 16 -32.65 15.57 -25.97
CA ASN A 16 -33.36 16.49 -26.86
C ASN A 16 -32.73 17.89 -26.83
N LEU A 17 -32.40 18.44 -28.00
CA LEU A 17 -32.07 19.84 -28.19
C LEU A 17 -33.35 20.59 -28.56
N ARG A 18 -33.74 21.60 -27.78
CA ARG A 18 -35.00 22.35 -27.96
C ARG A 18 -34.76 23.80 -28.38
N ALA A 19 -35.76 24.43 -29.00
CA ALA A 19 -35.67 25.83 -29.39
C ALA A 19 -35.65 26.81 -28.20
N ALA A 20 -36.22 26.41 -27.06
CA ALA A 20 -36.25 27.17 -25.81
C ALA A 20 -36.25 26.21 -24.59
N PRO A 21 -35.94 26.70 -23.37
CA PRO A 21 -36.06 25.90 -22.14
C PRO A 21 -37.48 25.40 -21.91
N GLY A 22 -37.61 24.16 -21.42
CA GLY A 22 -38.88 23.58 -21.00
C GLY A 22 -39.32 22.38 -21.83
N TYR A 23 -40.15 21.53 -21.24
CA TYR A 23 -40.74 20.34 -21.83
C TYR A 23 -42.18 20.05 -21.37
N LEU A 24 -42.69 20.77 -20.35
CA LEU A 24 -44.06 20.62 -19.85
C LEU A 24 -44.96 21.74 -20.37
N GLY A 25 -46.26 21.46 -20.49
CA GLY A 25 -47.30 22.42 -20.90
C GLY A 25 -47.88 22.16 -22.30
N ALA A 26 -49.01 22.82 -22.59
CA ALA A 26 -49.75 22.66 -23.85
C ALA A 26 -49.00 23.17 -25.09
N THR A 27 -47.94 23.97 -24.89
CA THR A 27 -47.10 24.57 -25.94
C THR A 27 -45.62 24.36 -25.63
N ALA A 28 -45.20 23.13 -25.36
CA ALA A 28 -43.80 22.81 -25.11
C ALA A 28 -42.91 23.24 -26.30
N PRO A 29 -41.72 23.83 -26.05
CA PRO A 29 -40.82 24.25 -27.13
C PRO A 29 -40.47 23.10 -28.07
N PRO A 30 -40.41 23.33 -29.39
CA PRO A 30 -40.13 22.27 -30.35
C PRO A 30 -38.75 21.66 -30.13
N VAL A 31 -38.65 20.34 -30.32
CA VAL A 31 -37.37 19.62 -30.38
C VAL A 31 -36.75 19.88 -31.76
N LEU A 32 -35.59 20.53 -31.77
CA LEU A 32 -34.83 20.81 -32.99
C LEU A 32 -34.17 19.53 -33.52
N THR A 33 -33.66 18.69 -32.61
CA THR A 33 -33.05 17.39 -32.91
C THR A 33 -32.84 16.59 -31.62
N VAL A 34 -32.50 15.30 -31.76
CA VAL A 34 -32.04 14.45 -30.66
C VAL A 34 -30.54 14.25 -30.80
N MET A 35 -29.79 14.72 -29.81
CA MET A 35 -28.35 14.51 -29.72
C MET A 35 -28.09 13.08 -29.24
N PRO A 36 -27.33 12.24 -29.98
CA PRO A 36 -27.00 10.89 -29.55
C PRO A 36 -26.05 10.93 -28.35
N LYS A 37 -26.03 9.85 -27.54
CA LYS A 37 -25.06 9.67 -26.45
C LYS A 37 -23.64 9.91 -26.97
N GLY A 38 -22.85 10.67 -26.22
CA GLY A 38 -21.47 11.02 -26.57
C GLY A 38 -21.35 12.22 -27.50
N ALA A 39 -22.45 12.86 -27.90
CA ALA A 39 -22.38 14.12 -28.65
C ALA A 39 -21.77 15.23 -27.79
N THR A 40 -20.74 15.90 -28.33
CA THR A 40 -20.08 17.06 -27.72
C THR A 40 -20.82 18.34 -28.11
N CYS A 41 -21.05 19.20 -27.13
CA CYS A 41 -21.69 20.49 -27.30
C CYS A 41 -20.87 21.58 -26.59
N THR A 42 -21.03 22.83 -26.98
CA THR A 42 -20.44 23.99 -26.32
C THR A 42 -21.53 24.82 -25.66
N VAL A 43 -21.38 25.15 -24.39
CA VAL A 43 -22.33 26.02 -23.66
C VAL A 43 -22.20 27.46 -24.17
N THR A 44 -23.30 28.07 -24.59
CA THR A 44 -23.32 29.40 -25.23
C THR A 44 -23.86 30.52 -24.35
N GLY A 45 -24.26 30.22 -23.11
CA GLY A 45 -24.90 31.18 -22.22
C GLY A 45 -25.18 30.62 -20.82
N ALA A 46 -25.86 31.42 -20.00
CA ALA A 46 -26.22 31.05 -18.64
C ALA A 46 -27.38 30.04 -18.59
N ALA A 47 -27.41 29.22 -17.54
CA ALA A 47 -28.51 28.31 -17.30
C ALA A 47 -29.82 29.05 -17.04
N THR A 48 -30.93 28.43 -17.44
CA THR A 48 -32.28 28.85 -17.12
C THR A 48 -33.03 27.70 -16.45
N LEU A 49 -33.77 28.00 -15.39
CA LEU A 49 -34.57 27.01 -14.68
C LEU A 49 -35.99 27.01 -15.26
N ALA A 50 -36.45 25.86 -15.75
CA ALA A 50 -37.78 25.68 -16.33
C ALA A 50 -38.28 24.26 -16.11
N ASP A 51 -39.55 24.10 -15.76
CA ASP A 51 -40.21 22.81 -15.51
C ASP A 51 -39.50 21.91 -14.48
N GLY A 52 -38.89 22.55 -13.47
CA GLY A 52 -38.12 21.88 -12.43
C GLY A 52 -36.76 21.35 -12.88
N LEU A 53 -36.31 21.68 -14.09
CA LEU A 53 -35.01 21.28 -14.64
C LEU A 53 -34.12 22.50 -14.87
N THR A 54 -32.81 22.28 -14.80
CA THR A 54 -31.80 23.23 -15.25
C THR A 54 -31.56 23.04 -16.75
N TRP A 55 -31.78 24.09 -17.54
CA TRP A 55 -31.59 24.10 -18.99
C TRP A 55 -30.39 24.94 -19.36
N TRP A 56 -29.58 24.42 -20.29
CA TRP A 56 -28.38 25.09 -20.78
C TRP A 56 -28.52 25.41 -22.26
N PRO A 57 -28.20 26.66 -22.68
CA PRO A 57 -28.08 26.97 -24.08
C PRO A 57 -26.75 26.37 -24.58
N VAL A 58 -26.83 25.58 -25.64
CA VAL A 58 -25.71 24.83 -26.21
C VAL A 58 -25.68 24.92 -27.72
N ARG A 59 -24.47 24.86 -28.28
CA ARG A 59 -24.18 24.68 -29.70
C ARG A 59 -23.63 23.28 -29.92
N VAL A 60 -24.15 22.56 -30.90
CA VAL A 60 -23.68 21.21 -31.28
C VAL A 60 -23.32 21.19 -32.77
N THR A 61 -22.21 20.54 -33.11
CA THR A 61 -21.80 20.26 -34.49
C THR A 61 -21.92 18.76 -34.76
N PHE A 62 -22.68 18.38 -35.78
CA PHE A 62 -22.90 16.99 -36.17
C PHE A 62 -21.81 16.49 -37.13
N ALA A 63 -21.72 15.17 -37.31
CA ALA A 63 -20.75 14.54 -38.20
C ALA A 63 -20.90 14.95 -39.68
N ASP A 64 -22.09 15.41 -40.07
CA ASP A 64 -22.39 15.98 -41.39
C ASP A 64 -21.92 17.44 -41.55
N GLY A 65 -21.26 18.02 -40.52
CA GLY A 65 -20.76 19.40 -40.49
C GLY A 65 -21.83 20.45 -40.16
N ARG A 66 -23.09 20.04 -39.96
CA ARG A 66 -24.17 20.95 -39.58
C ARG A 66 -24.03 21.38 -38.13
N THR A 67 -24.22 22.67 -37.86
CA THR A 67 -24.23 23.24 -36.51
C THR A 67 -25.64 23.67 -36.14
N LEU A 68 -26.09 23.31 -34.93
CA LEU A 68 -27.36 23.76 -34.37
C LEU A 68 -27.14 24.37 -32.98
N GLU A 69 -27.93 25.39 -32.68
CA GLU A 69 -28.01 26.00 -31.35
C GLU A 69 -29.39 25.77 -30.75
N GLY A 70 -29.45 25.49 -29.46
CA GLY A 70 -30.69 25.27 -28.74
C GLY A 70 -30.45 25.03 -27.26
N TRP A 71 -31.43 24.46 -26.58
CA TRP A 71 -31.43 24.24 -25.14
C TRP A 71 -31.50 22.75 -24.82
N ALA A 72 -30.65 22.31 -23.89
CA ALA A 72 -30.62 20.94 -23.40
C ALA A 72 -30.70 20.92 -21.87
N ALA A 73 -31.47 19.98 -21.33
CA ALA A 73 -31.60 19.80 -19.89
C ALA A 73 -30.31 19.16 -19.33
N GLU A 74 -29.86 19.63 -18.16
CA GLU A 74 -28.68 19.08 -17.48
C GLU A 74 -28.92 17.67 -16.94
N ARG A 75 -30.09 17.47 -16.33
CA ARG A 75 -30.47 16.27 -15.56
C ARG A 75 -31.99 16.14 -15.52
N VAL A 76 -32.50 14.90 -15.41
CA VAL A 76 -33.90 14.61 -15.10
C VAL A 76 -33.94 13.54 -14.00
N GLY A 77 -34.50 13.88 -12.83
CA GLY A 77 -34.41 13.00 -11.64
C GLY A 77 -32.94 12.71 -11.31
N ASP A 78 -32.58 11.44 -11.15
CA ASP A 78 -31.19 11.01 -10.90
C ASP A 78 -30.38 10.77 -12.18
N VAL A 79 -30.98 10.94 -13.37
CA VAL A 79 -30.31 10.69 -14.65
C VAL A 79 -29.61 11.96 -15.15
N GLN A 80 -28.29 11.94 -15.16
CA GLN A 80 -27.46 12.97 -15.78
C GLN A 80 -27.61 12.93 -17.31
N LEU A 81 -27.89 14.08 -17.94
CA LEU A 81 -28.05 14.21 -19.38
C LEU A 81 -26.84 14.90 -20.03
N LEU A 82 -26.33 15.96 -19.41
CA LEU A 82 -25.11 16.65 -19.83
C LEU A 82 -24.03 16.54 -18.75
N SER A 83 -22.82 16.15 -19.11
CA SER A 83 -21.66 16.21 -18.22
C SER A 83 -20.62 17.16 -18.79
N ALA A 84 -19.86 17.84 -17.93
CA ALA A 84 -18.68 18.56 -18.38
C ALA A 84 -17.76 17.58 -19.13
N VAL A 85 -17.23 17.99 -20.28
CA VAL A 85 -16.02 17.35 -20.78
C VAL A 85 -14.95 17.76 -19.77
N GLU A 86 -14.56 16.86 -18.88
CA GLU A 86 -13.30 17.06 -18.15
C GLU A 86 -12.26 17.39 -19.22
N SER A 87 -11.58 18.53 -19.07
CA SER A 87 -10.42 18.82 -19.90
C SER A 87 -9.58 17.55 -19.88
N ALA A 88 -9.42 16.94 -21.06
CA ALA A 88 -8.73 15.66 -21.18
C ALA A 88 -7.48 15.69 -20.29
N PRO A 89 -7.19 14.61 -19.55
CA PRO A 89 -5.92 14.51 -18.86
C PRO A 89 -4.82 14.96 -19.82
N THR A 90 -3.94 15.81 -19.30
CA THR A 90 -2.80 16.42 -19.98
C THR A 90 -2.31 15.53 -21.11
N GLN A 91 -2.54 15.92 -22.38
CA GLN A 91 -2.39 15.02 -23.53
C GLN A 91 -1.14 14.15 -23.41
N PRO A 92 -1.28 12.82 -23.35
CA PRO A 92 -0.13 11.95 -23.25
C PRO A 92 0.72 12.07 -24.52
N ILE A 93 2.01 12.23 -24.31
CA ILE A 93 2.98 12.54 -25.36
C ILE A 93 3.74 11.26 -25.67
N THR A 94 4.07 11.04 -26.94
CA THR A 94 4.95 9.95 -27.39
C THR A 94 6.24 9.91 -26.57
N PRO A 95 6.44 8.90 -25.70
CA PRO A 95 7.60 8.83 -24.82
C PRO A 95 8.87 8.57 -25.62
N LYS A 96 9.99 9.19 -25.23
CA LYS A 96 11.30 8.77 -25.72
C LYS A 96 11.70 7.46 -25.00
N PRO A 97 12.26 6.46 -25.70
CA PRO A 97 12.75 5.24 -25.08
C PRO A 97 13.75 5.57 -23.95
N VAL A 98 13.49 5.03 -22.76
CA VAL A 98 14.46 5.06 -21.66
C VAL A 98 15.59 4.11 -22.00
N ALA A 99 16.85 4.52 -21.75
CA ALA A 99 18.02 3.68 -21.98
C ALA A 99 17.90 2.33 -21.26
N PRO A 100 18.49 1.25 -21.80
CA PRO A 100 18.42 -0.08 -21.18
C PRO A 100 18.92 -0.01 -19.73
N SER A 101 18.16 -0.63 -18.83
CA SER A 101 18.52 -0.68 -17.42
C SER A 101 19.76 -1.57 -17.21
N PRO A 102 20.64 -1.25 -16.24
CA PRO A 102 21.69 -2.17 -15.82
C PRO A 102 21.10 -3.52 -15.36
N PRO A 103 21.88 -4.61 -15.37
CA PRO A 103 21.41 -5.92 -14.93
C PRO A 103 20.85 -5.83 -13.51
N LEU A 104 19.57 -6.20 -13.37
CA LEU A 104 18.87 -6.17 -12.09
C LEU A 104 19.35 -7.30 -11.19
N ARG A 105 19.52 -6.97 -9.91
CA ARG A 105 19.76 -7.97 -8.87
C ARG A 105 18.42 -8.56 -8.41
N PRO A 106 18.41 -9.80 -7.88
CA PRO A 106 17.24 -10.30 -7.17
C PRO A 106 16.82 -9.29 -6.09
N SER A 107 15.53 -8.96 -6.05
CA SER A 107 14.99 -8.06 -5.05
C SER A 107 15.21 -8.65 -3.65
N ARG A 108 15.38 -7.77 -2.66
CA ARG A 108 15.46 -8.07 -1.23
C ARG A 108 14.20 -7.62 -0.48
N ARG A 109 13.41 -6.71 -1.07
CA ARG A 109 12.16 -6.20 -0.48
C ARG A 109 11.05 -6.10 -1.52
N ASN A 110 9.80 -6.17 -1.02
CA ASN A 110 8.64 -5.74 -1.79
C ASN A 110 8.60 -4.20 -1.78
N ARG A 111 8.54 -3.60 -2.96
CA ARG A 111 8.37 -2.17 -3.23
C ARG A 111 7.02 -1.86 -3.87
N LEU A 112 6.20 -2.87 -4.18
CA LEU A 112 4.87 -2.69 -4.77
C LEU A 112 3.85 -2.34 -3.68
N GLY A 113 3.40 -1.09 -3.72
CA GLY A 113 2.41 -0.49 -2.83
C GLY A 113 1.06 -0.30 -3.50
N PHE A 114 0.08 0.26 -2.78
CA PHE A 114 -1.32 0.30 -3.22
C PHE A 114 -1.82 1.72 -3.43
N TYR A 115 -2.50 1.94 -4.55
CA TYR A 115 -3.33 3.12 -4.77
C TYR A 115 -4.79 2.81 -4.48
N LEU A 116 -5.40 3.56 -3.56
CA LEU A 116 -6.76 3.37 -3.09
C LEU A 116 -7.62 4.59 -3.44
N HIS A 117 -8.33 4.49 -4.57
CA HIS A 117 -9.40 5.43 -4.93
C HIS A 117 -10.68 5.12 -4.12
N SER A 118 -10.88 3.86 -3.76
CA SER A 118 -11.90 3.42 -2.81
C SER A 118 -11.24 2.61 -1.70
N THR A 119 -11.76 2.75 -0.48
CA THR A 119 -11.38 1.93 0.67
C THR A 119 -12.48 0.96 1.09
N GLU A 120 -13.56 0.87 0.31
CA GLU A 120 -14.58 -0.16 0.56
C GLU A 120 -13.92 -1.55 0.49
N ASN A 121 -14.32 -2.46 1.37
CA ASN A 121 -13.78 -3.82 1.38
C ASN A 121 -14.37 -4.69 0.25
N ARG A 122 -14.33 -4.20 -0.98
CA ARG A 122 -14.69 -4.94 -2.19
C ARG A 122 -13.57 -5.88 -2.57
N ASP A 123 -13.92 -7.05 -3.08
CA ASP A 123 -13.00 -8.06 -3.61
C ASP A 123 -11.85 -8.46 -2.66
N GLY A 124 -12.03 -8.26 -1.35
CA GLY A 124 -11.03 -8.57 -0.32
C GLY A 124 -9.92 -7.52 -0.17
N LEU A 125 -10.16 -6.25 -0.51
CA LEU A 125 -9.16 -5.18 -0.40
C LEU A 125 -8.46 -5.13 0.97
N TRP A 126 -9.21 -5.23 2.07
CA TRP A 126 -8.63 -5.12 3.41
C TRP A 126 -7.74 -6.31 3.75
N ASP A 127 -8.12 -7.51 3.27
CA ASP A 127 -7.31 -8.72 3.36
C ASP A 127 -6.03 -8.61 2.52
N ALA A 128 -6.14 -8.06 1.31
CA ALA A 128 -5.00 -7.80 0.45
C ALA A 128 -3.97 -6.89 1.12
N ILE A 129 -4.41 -5.81 1.78
CA ILE A 129 -3.51 -4.92 2.55
C ILE A 129 -2.81 -5.71 3.66
N SER A 130 -3.55 -6.54 4.41
CA SER A 130 -2.99 -7.35 5.51
C SER A 130 -1.95 -8.37 5.04
N ARG A 131 -2.20 -9.03 3.91
CA ARG A 131 -1.32 -10.09 3.38
C ARG A 131 -0.09 -9.52 2.68
N VAL A 132 -0.28 -8.44 1.91
CA VAL A 132 0.82 -7.79 1.18
C VAL A 132 1.68 -6.92 2.10
N GLN A 133 1.08 -6.28 3.11
CA GLN A 133 1.72 -5.23 3.91
C GLN A 133 2.46 -4.23 3.02
N PRO A 134 1.73 -3.52 2.13
CA PRO A 134 2.35 -2.67 1.11
C PRO A 134 3.26 -1.61 1.77
N PRO A 135 4.47 -1.37 1.23
CA PRO A 135 5.42 -0.43 1.83
C PRO A 135 4.96 1.03 1.71
N VAL A 136 4.12 1.32 0.70
CA VAL A 136 3.50 2.62 0.48
C VAL A 136 2.02 2.42 0.16
N ILE A 137 1.17 3.33 0.65
CA ILE A 137 -0.26 3.37 0.32
C ILE A 137 -0.63 4.81 0.00
N LEU A 138 -1.22 5.06 -1.16
CA LEU A 138 -1.85 6.34 -1.50
C LEU A 138 -3.36 6.20 -1.36
N ILE A 139 -4.00 7.13 -0.65
CA ILE A 139 -5.44 7.09 -0.36
C ILE A 139 -6.07 8.45 -0.70
N HIS A 140 -7.22 8.43 -1.40
CA HIS A 140 -8.03 9.64 -1.63
C HIS A 140 -8.73 10.09 -0.34
N GLU A 141 -8.91 11.40 -0.18
CA GLU A 141 -9.50 11.98 1.02
C GLU A 141 -10.95 11.54 1.25
N ASP A 142 -11.72 11.41 0.16
CA ASP A 142 -13.13 11.02 0.18
C ASP A 142 -13.31 9.53 0.43
N ALA A 143 -12.28 8.74 0.12
CA ALA A 143 -12.20 7.32 0.40
C ALA A 143 -11.62 7.02 1.78
N ALA A 144 -10.91 7.95 2.44
CA ALA A 144 -10.20 7.66 3.68
C ALA A 144 -11.14 7.21 4.81
N ASN A 145 -11.11 5.92 5.14
CA ASN A 145 -11.93 5.30 6.18
C ASN A 145 -11.17 5.21 7.51
N ASP A 146 -11.71 5.78 8.59
CA ASP A 146 -11.07 5.81 9.92
C ASP A 146 -10.78 4.41 10.48
N ILE A 147 -11.68 3.46 10.25
CA ILE A 147 -11.50 2.07 10.69
C ILE A 147 -10.31 1.46 9.95
N LEU A 148 -10.27 1.62 8.61
CA LEU A 148 -9.17 1.08 7.82
C LEU A 148 -7.84 1.74 8.19
N LEU A 149 -7.79 3.08 8.30
CA LEU A 149 -6.57 3.81 8.66
C LEU A 149 -6.03 3.39 10.04
N ARG A 150 -6.91 3.25 11.03
CA ARG A 150 -6.54 2.71 12.35
C ARG A 150 -5.99 1.30 12.21
N GLU A 151 -6.68 0.41 11.50
CA GLU A 151 -6.27 -0.99 11.35
C GLU A 151 -4.97 -1.14 10.54
N ILE A 152 -4.72 -0.28 9.55
CA ILE A 152 -3.43 -0.18 8.86
C ILE A 152 -2.31 0.04 9.88
N ARG A 153 -2.48 1.01 10.79
CA ARG A 153 -1.48 1.33 11.82
C ARG A 153 -1.37 0.27 12.92
N GLU A 154 -2.47 -0.40 13.25
CA GLU A 154 -2.46 -1.40 14.32
C GLU A 154 -1.86 -2.72 13.86
N TRP A 155 -2.22 -3.23 12.68
CA TRP A 155 -1.86 -4.61 12.31
C TRP A 155 -1.90 -4.93 10.82
N ARG A 156 -2.65 -4.22 9.96
CA ARG A 156 -2.73 -4.58 8.54
C ARG A 156 -1.44 -4.26 7.80
N ALA A 157 -0.89 -3.05 7.99
CA ALA A 157 0.36 -2.63 7.36
C ALA A 157 1.03 -1.55 8.23
N PRO A 158 1.46 -1.88 9.46
CA PRO A 158 1.88 -0.89 10.46
C PRO A 158 3.07 -0.05 10.00
N ASP A 159 3.91 -0.60 9.13
CA ASP A 159 5.10 0.05 8.59
C ASP A 159 4.83 0.90 7.33
N ALA A 160 3.69 0.72 6.66
CA ALA A 160 3.37 1.38 5.40
C ALA A 160 3.48 2.90 5.49
N PHE A 161 4.18 3.54 4.55
CA PHE A 161 4.14 4.99 4.40
C PHE A 161 2.84 5.39 3.70
N VAL A 162 1.94 6.05 4.43
CA VAL A 162 0.60 6.39 3.94
C VAL A 162 0.57 7.84 3.45
N ILE A 163 0.17 8.02 2.20
CA ILE A 163 0.09 9.31 1.52
C ILE A 163 -1.38 9.65 1.26
N GLY A 164 -1.82 10.82 1.73
CA GLY A 164 -3.11 11.37 1.38
C GLY A 164 -3.07 12.12 0.04
N ARG A 165 -4.10 11.93 -0.77
CA ARG A 165 -4.39 12.75 -1.96
C ARG A 165 -5.72 13.44 -1.75
N PHE A 166 -5.78 14.75 -1.95
CA PHE A 166 -7.03 15.50 -1.94
C PHE A 166 -7.46 15.77 -3.40
N TYR A 167 -8.65 15.35 -3.82
CA TYR A 167 -9.13 15.58 -5.17
C TYR A 167 -9.46 17.07 -5.42
N VAL A 168 -8.87 17.61 -6.50
CA VAL A 168 -9.12 18.96 -6.98
C VAL A 168 -9.26 18.91 -8.49
N THR A 169 -10.37 19.43 -9.01
CA THR A 169 -10.62 19.50 -10.46
C THR A 169 -9.54 20.31 -11.18
N ASN A 170 -9.21 19.97 -12.43
CA ASN A 170 -8.20 20.66 -13.23
C ASN A 170 -8.38 22.19 -13.29
N ASP A 171 -9.62 22.68 -13.42
CA ASP A 171 -9.92 24.11 -13.42
C ASP A 171 -9.58 24.80 -12.08
N ALA A 172 -9.86 24.14 -10.96
CA ALA A 172 -9.53 24.66 -9.64
C ALA A 172 -8.01 24.62 -9.38
N GLN A 173 -7.33 23.55 -9.81
CA GLN A 173 -5.86 23.50 -9.75
C GLN A 173 -5.25 24.66 -10.54
N ARG A 174 -5.72 24.89 -11.78
CA ARG A 174 -5.27 26.02 -12.61
C ARG A 174 -5.55 27.36 -11.95
N ALA A 175 -6.75 27.57 -11.42
CA ALA A 175 -7.11 28.82 -10.75
C ALA A 175 -6.20 29.12 -9.54
N MET A 176 -5.78 28.10 -8.78
CA MET A 176 -4.82 28.29 -7.68
C MET A 176 -3.45 28.77 -8.18
N LEU A 177 -2.97 28.21 -9.31
CA LEU A 177 -1.66 28.55 -9.89
C LEU A 177 -1.67 29.87 -10.67
N GLU A 178 -2.80 30.25 -11.26
CA GLU A 178 -3.01 31.53 -11.94
C GLU A 178 -3.36 32.66 -10.96
N SER A 179 -3.52 32.35 -9.67
CA SER A 179 -3.73 33.35 -8.64
C SER A 179 -2.52 34.30 -8.53
N GLY A 180 -2.77 35.53 -8.09
CA GLY A 180 -1.70 36.47 -7.77
C GLY A 180 -0.89 36.10 -6.51
N ASP A 181 -1.30 35.08 -5.76
CA ASP A 181 -0.71 34.64 -4.48
C ASP A 181 -0.70 33.10 -4.37
N PRO A 182 0.13 32.40 -5.16
CA PRO A 182 0.18 30.95 -5.13
C PRO A 182 0.70 30.39 -3.80
N GLU A 183 1.52 31.14 -3.06
CA GLU A 183 1.90 30.78 -1.68
C GLU A 183 0.71 30.79 -0.72
N GLY A 184 -0.17 31.79 -0.83
CA GLY A 184 -1.42 31.85 -0.09
C GLY A 184 -2.33 30.68 -0.41
N GLU A 185 -2.48 30.34 -1.69
CA GLU A 185 -3.24 29.16 -2.11
C GLU A 185 -2.63 27.87 -1.56
N GLY A 186 -1.30 27.72 -1.56
CA GLY A 186 -0.61 26.58 -0.97
C GLY A 186 -0.91 26.42 0.53
N ARG A 187 -0.87 27.52 1.30
CA ARG A 187 -1.24 27.51 2.72
C ARG A 187 -2.72 27.18 2.94
N ARG A 188 -3.64 27.80 2.17
CA ARG A 188 -5.08 27.52 2.25
C ARG A 188 -5.40 26.07 1.92
N PHE A 189 -4.69 25.49 0.95
CA PHE A 189 -4.87 24.09 0.59
C PHE A 189 -4.39 23.14 1.69
N ALA A 190 -3.25 23.43 2.33
CA ALA A 190 -2.82 22.70 3.51
C ALA A 190 -3.84 22.83 4.65
N GLU A 191 -4.36 24.02 4.91
CA GLU A 191 -5.38 24.21 5.96
C GLU A 191 -6.68 23.47 5.70
N ARG A 192 -7.09 23.37 4.43
CA ARG A 192 -8.24 22.55 4.05
C ARG A 192 -8.06 21.09 4.46
N ILE A 193 -6.85 20.53 4.33
CA ILE A 193 -6.52 19.18 4.78
C ILE A 193 -6.55 19.10 6.32
N LEU A 194 -5.90 20.04 7.00
CA LEU A 194 -5.75 20.02 8.46
C LEU A 194 -7.08 20.19 9.19
N THR A 195 -8.01 20.96 8.62
CA THR A 195 -9.33 21.21 9.20
C THR A 195 -10.41 20.26 8.69
N TYR A 196 -10.10 19.39 7.71
CA TYR A 196 -11.04 18.45 7.13
C TYR A 196 -11.62 17.50 8.19
N ASP A 197 -12.94 17.35 8.18
CA ASP A 197 -13.69 16.41 9.03
C ASP A 197 -13.21 16.45 10.50
N PHE A 198 -13.20 17.66 11.07
CA PHE A 198 -12.78 17.92 12.45
C PHE A 198 -11.35 17.45 12.77
N GLY A 199 -10.41 17.70 11.85
CA GLY A 199 -9.00 17.32 12.04
C GLY A 199 -8.75 15.83 11.93
N LYS A 200 -9.61 15.11 11.18
CA LYS A 200 -9.48 13.66 10.94
C LYS A 200 -8.06 13.25 10.57
N PHE A 201 -7.39 14.05 9.75
CA PHE A 201 -6.09 13.72 9.18
C PHE A 201 -4.88 14.12 10.03
N THR A 202 -5.10 14.74 11.20
CA THR A 202 -4.06 14.95 12.21
C THR A 202 -4.06 13.85 13.28
N ARG A 203 -5.00 12.89 13.20
CA ARG A 203 -5.11 11.78 14.15
C ARG A 203 -3.88 10.88 14.12
N ARG A 204 -3.52 10.42 15.31
CA ARG A 204 -2.34 9.57 15.57
C ARG A 204 -2.77 8.26 16.22
N HIS A 205 -2.08 7.20 15.88
CA HIS A 205 -2.13 5.95 16.62
C HIS A 205 -1.52 6.15 18.02
N ARG A 206 -1.80 5.25 18.97
CA ARG A 206 -1.22 5.26 20.33
C ARG A 206 0.32 5.27 20.36
N SER A 207 0.98 4.83 19.28
CA SER A 207 2.43 4.94 19.14
C SER A 207 2.93 6.35 18.80
N GLY A 208 2.04 7.34 18.63
CA GLY A 208 2.35 8.70 18.20
C GLY A 208 2.47 8.88 16.68
N ARG A 209 2.49 7.80 15.89
CA ARG A 209 2.53 7.84 14.42
C ARG A 209 1.19 8.32 13.85
N LEU A 210 1.23 9.21 12.85
CA LEU A 210 0.04 9.67 12.13
C LEU A 210 -0.65 8.52 11.39
N TYR A 211 -1.97 8.61 11.24
CA TYR A 211 -2.71 7.72 10.33
C TYR A 211 -2.31 7.94 8.87
N ILE A 212 -2.01 9.18 8.48
CA ILE A 212 -1.49 9.56 7.16
C ILE A 212 -0.15 10.27 7.39
N ASP A 213 0.94 9.71 6.87
CA ASP A 213 2.30 10.23 7.14
C ASP A 213 2.60 11.50 6.33
N ALA A 214 2.07 11.59 5.11
CA ALA A 214 2.31 12.73 4.23
C ALA A 214 1.14 13.03 3.30
N TRP A 215 1.13 14.22 2.70
CA TRP A 215 0.14 14.63 1.70
C TRP A 215 0.77 15.09 0.39
N MET A 216 0.14 14.72 -0.73
CA MET A 216 0.43 15.34 -2.02
C MET A 216 -0.26 16.70 -2.12
N SER A 217 0.36 17.64 -2.84
CA SER A 217 -0.23 18.91 -3.21
C SER A 217 -1.25 18.73 -4.35
N LEU A 218 -0.90 19.19 -5.55
CA LEU A 218 -1.75 19.10 -6.73
C LEU A 218 -1.33 17.88 -7.57
N ASN A 219 -2.29 17.27 -8.26
CA ASN A 219 -2.07 16.06 -9.05
C ASN A 219 -2.13 16.39 -10.53
N GLU A 220 -1.04 16.15 -11.26
CA GLU A 220 -0.95 16.32 -12.71
C GLU A 220 -1.42 17.70 -13.20
N CYS A 221 -1.25 18.73 -12.36
CA CYS A 221 -1.85 20.05 -12.56
C CYS A 221 -1.26 20.86 -13.72
N LEU A 222 -0.12 20.44 -14.25
CA LEU A 222 0.65 21.18 -15.24
C LEU A 222 1.12 20.26 -16.39
N PRO A 223 0.87 20.65 -17.66
CA PRO A 223 1.62 20.14 -18.80
C PRO A 223 3.11 20.38 -18.59
N GLY A 224 3.93 19.42 -18.99
CA GLY A 224 5.39 19.53 -18.88
C GLY A 224 6.06 19.96 -20.18
N PRO A 225 7.38 20.20 -20.16
CA PRO A 225 8.11 20.67 -21.34
C PRO A 225 8.05 19.76 -22.57
N ALA A 226 7.72 18.48 -22.38
CA ALA A 226 7.54 17.55 -23.50
C ALA A 226 6.19 17.73 -24.22
N SER A 227 5.22 18.42 -23.62
CA SER A 227 3.86 18.56 -24.16
C SER A 227 3.72 19.59 -25.28
N ASP A 228 2.74 19.39 -26.17
CA ASP A 228 2.40 20.38 -27.20
C ASP A 228 1.89 21.68 -26.62
N SER A 229 1.12 21.61 -25.53
CA SER A 229 0.63 22.79 -24.83
C SER A 229 1.79 23.68 -24.38
N TYR A 230 2.83 23.09 -23.79
CA TYR A 230 4.03 23.83 -23.42
C TYR A 230 4.74 24.42 -24.64
N ARG A 231 4.94 23.62 -25.70
CA ARG A 231 5.61 24.09 -26.94
C ARG A 231 4.93 25.31 -27.55
N GLN A 232 3.60 25.35 -27.50
CA GLN A 232 2.81 26.46 -28.05
C GLN A 232 2.83 27.69 -27.14
N HIS A 233 2.93 27.53 -25.82
CA HIS A 233 2.81 28.63 -24.85
C HIS A 233 3.88 28.62 -23.74
N PRO A 234 5.18 28.57 -24.06
CA PRO A 234 6.24 28.31 -23.07
C PRO A 234 6.31 29.37 -21.96
N ALA A 235 6.14 30.65 -22.31
CA ALA A 235 6.17 31.75 -21.34
C ALA A 235 5.00 31.71 -20.33
N HIS A 236 3.83 31.21 -20.75
CA HIS A 236 2.70 31.02 -19.84
C HIS A 236 3.01 29.91 -18.84
N TYR A 237 3.49 28.76 -19.32
CA TYR A 237 3.82 27.64 -18.44
C TYR A 237 5.03 27.91 -17.54
N HIS A 238 6.01 28.70 -17.96
CA HIS A 238 7.09 29.15 -17.06
C HIS A 238 6.56 29.90 -15.84
N ARG A 239 5.56 30.77 -16.04
CA ARG A 239 4.91 31.46 -14.91
C ARG A 239 4.18 30.48 -14.00
N LEU A 240 3.47 29.51 -14.57
CA LEU A 240 2.78 28.48 -13.80
C LEU A 240 3.73 27.53 -13.06
N TYR A 241 4.89 27.23 -13.65
CA TYR A 241 5.92 26.41 -12.99
C TYR A 241 6.50 27.13 -11.78
N ASP A 242 6.86 28.42 -11.91
CA ASP A 242 7.31 29.22 -10.76
C ASP A 242 6.21 29.36 -9.71
N ALA A 243 4.96 29.58 -10.11
CA ALA A 243 3.82 29.60 -9.20
C ALA A 243 3.67 28.27 -8.44
N TYR A 244 3.79 27.13 -9.13
CA TYR A 244 3.67 25.82 -8.49
C TYR A 244 4.87 25.49 -7.59
N ASP A 245 6.07 25.94 -7.95
CA ASP A 245 7.26 25.81 -7.11
C ASP A 245 7.06 26.53 -5.76
N ARG A 246 6.53 27.76 -5.78
CA ARG A 246 6.21 28.52 -4.57
C ARG A 246 5.02 27.94 -3.79
N PHE A 247 3.98 27.50 -4.50
CA PHE A 247 2.81 26.83 -3.91
C PHE A 247 3.22 25.62 -3.09
N GLN A 248 4.04 24.72 -3.65
CA GLN A 248 4.48 23.49 -2.98
C GLN A 248 5.23 23.80 -1.68
N VAL A 249 6.19 24.74 -1.73
CA VAL A 249 6.95 25.14 -0.54
C VAL A 249 6.01 25.65 0.56
N ALA A 250 5.07 26.53 0.22
CA ALA A 250 4.13 27.09 1.18
C ALA A 250 3.17 26.03 1.76
N PHE A 251 2.70 25.11 0.91
CA PHE A 251 1.89 23.96 1.30
C PHE A 251 2.61 23.07 2.31
N ARG A 252 3.83 22.61 1.99
CA ARG A 252 4.61 21.76 2.90
C ARG A 252 4.95 22.46 4.19
N ASN A 253 5.40 23.71 4.13
CA ASN A 253 5.76 24.45 5.34
C ASN A 253 4.60 24.56 6.32
N ARG A 254 3.36 24.69 5.82
CA ARG A 254 2.19 24.70 6.68
C ARG A 254 1.90 23.34 7.32
N LEU A 255 1.93 22.25 6.55
CA LEU A 255 1.72 20.90 7.08
C LEU A 255 2.78 20.50 8.13
N LEU A 256 4.04 20.90 7.89
CA LEU A 256 5.13 20.63 8.81
C LEU A 256 4.96 21.23 10.20
N GLN A 257 4.22 22.34 10.32
CA GLN A 257 3.91 22.94 11.63
C GLN A 257 3.08 21.99 12.51
N GLU A 258 2.36 21.04 11.91
CA GLU A 258 1.62 19.97 12.61
C GLU A 258 2.39 18.63 12.67
N GLY A 259 3.65 18.63 12.22
CA GLY A 259 4.47 17.43 12.11
C GLY A 259 3.99 16.44 11.05
N ILE A 260 3.38 16.95 9.97
CA ILE A 260 2.92 16.18 8.80
C ILE A 260 3.82 16.51 7.62
N GLU A 261 4.32 15.49 6.91
CA GLU A 261 5.17 15.69 5.74
C GLU A 261 4.36 15.90 4.44
N ALA A 262 5.06 16.28 3.37
CA ALA A 262 4.45 16.42 2.05
C ALA A 262 5.26 15.70 0.98
N VAL A 263 4.59 15.28 -0.09
CA VAL A 263 5.19 14.65 -1.27
C VAL A 263 5.11 15.63 -2.43
N ALA A 264 6.27 16.09 -2.90
CA ALA A 264 6.37 17.03 -4.01
C ALA A 264 6.12 16.35 -5.36
N PHE A 265 5.95 17.17 -6.39
CA PHE A 265 5.74 16.78 -7.79
C PHE A 265 4.39 16.09 -8.01
N ASN A 266 4.36 14.86 -8.52
CA ASN A 266 3.16 14.15 -9.02
C ASN A 266 2.67 14.69 -10.37
N PHE A 267 3.60 14.82 -11.32
CA PHE A 267 3.29 15.19 -12.71
C PHE A 267 2.84 13.99 -13.53
N ALA A 268 1.99 14.25 -14.52
CA ALA A 268 1.53 13.21 -15.44
C ALA A 268 2.71 12.56 -16.15
N ALA A 269 2.68 11.23 -16.24
CA ALA A 269 3.76 10.47 -16.86
C ALA A 269 4.05 10.99 -18.27
N GLY A 270 5.34 11.15 -18.60
CA GLY A 270 5.78 11.59 -19.92
C GLY A 270 5.80 13.11 -20.12
N ASN A 271 5.27 13.91 -19.20
CA ASN A 271 5.32 15.38 -19.31
C ASN A 271 6.68 15.97 -18.93
N PHE A 272 7.29 15.45 -17.87
CA PHE A 272 8.58 15.91 -17.33
C PHE A 272 9.62 14.81 -17.49
N THR A 273 10.22 14.70 -18.68
CA THR A 273 11.03 13.54 -19.11
C THR A 273 12.53 13.66 -18.87
N ALA A 274 13.02 14.77 -18.31
CA ALA A 274 14.44 15.01 -18.12
C ALA A 274 14.71 15.65 -16.76
N ALA A 275 15.86 15.33 -16.16
CA ALA A 275 16.28 15.91 -14.88
C ALA A 275 16.25 17.45 -14.89
N SER A 276 16.69 18.07 -15.99
CA SER A 276 16.66 19.54 -16.14
C SER A 276 15.27 20.14 -16.01
N HIS A 277 14.20 19.42 -16.36
CA HIS A 277 12.83 19.90 -16.19
C HIS A 277 12.46 20.04 -14.70
N TYR A 278 13.04 19.22 -13.83
CA TYR A 278 12.80 19.32 -12.38
C TYR A 278 13.72 20.36 -11.76
N LEU A 279 15.01 20.28 -12.04
CA LEU A 279 16.03 21.12 -11.42
C LEU A 279 15.88 22.60 -11.79
N HIS A 280 15.53 22.89 -13.05
CA HIS A 280 15.38 24.27 -13.51
C HIS A 280 14.09 24.90 -13.02
N PHE A 281 12.97 24.17 -13.11
CA PHE A 281 11.64 24.75 -12.90
C PHE A 281 11.16 24.67 -11.44
N PHE A 282 11.70 23.76 -10.63
CA PHE A 282 11.26 23.58 -9.24
C PHE A 282 12.41 23.57 -8.20
N PRO A 283 13.34 24.56 -8.24
CA PRO A 283 14.48 24.57 -7.34
C PRO A 283 14.08 24.75 -5.87
N ARG A 284 13.01 25.51 -5.56
CA ARG A 284 12.59 25.74 -4.15
C ARG A 284 11.91 24.51 -3.57
N THR A 285 11.13 23.82 -4.39
CA THR A 285 10.51 22.53 -4.06
C THR A 285 11.59 21.50 -3.75
N LEU A 286 12.60 21.37 -4.62
CA LEU A 286 13.75 20.51 -4.36
C LEU A 286 14.38 20.91 -3.03
N ALA A 287 14.79 22.17 -2.85
CA ALA A 287 15.43 22.67 -1.63
C ALA A 287 14.65 22.36 -0.33
N SER A 288 13.32 22.31 -0.38
CA SER A 288 12.48 22.15 0.82
C SER A 288 12.01 20.71 1.06
N TYR A 289 11.71 19.92 0.05
CA TYR A 289 11.03 18.63 0.24
C TYR A 289 11.97 17.45 0.54
N LEU A 290 11.54 16.59 1.46
CA LEU A 290 12.17 15.30 1.70
C LEU A 290 11.70 14.24 0.69
N TYR A 291 10.40 14.18 0.42
CA TYR A 291 9.77 13.18 -0.44
C TYR A 291 9.44 13.74 -1.82
N LEU A 292 9.87 13.03 -2.87
CA LEU A 292 9.63 13.39 -4.27
C LEU A 292 8.76 12.30 -4.92
N GLY A 293 7.61 12.70 -5.46
CA GLY A 293 6.60 11.84 -6.08
C GLY A 293 6.70 11.75 -7.59
N PHE A 294 6.56 10.56 -8.17
CA PHE A 294 6.57 10.34 -9.62
C PHE A 294 5.41 9.46 -10.07
N HIS A 295 4.89 9.75 -11.27
CA HIS A 295 3.99 8.83 -11.97
C HIS A 295 4.81 8.10 -13.04
N GLU A 296 4.89 6.77 -12.94
CA GLU A 296 5.64 5.94 -13.87
C GLU A 296 4.76 4.85 -14.46
N TYR A 297 4.34 5.09 -15.70
CA TYR A 297 3.55 4.14 -16.48
C TYR A 297 4.33 3.61 -17.69
N GLY A 298 3.86 2.50 -18.25
CA GLY A 298 4.35 1.99 -19.52
C GLY A 298 3.29 1.27 -20.35
N TRP A 299 3.60 1.01 -21.62
CA TRP A 299 2.81 0.19 -22.52
C TRP A 299 3.69 -0.47 -23.60
N PRO A 300 3.47 -1.76 -23.91
CA PRO A 300 2.65 -2.73 -23.18
C PRO A 300 3.38 -3.30 -21.93
N SER A 301 4.52 -2.73 -21.55
CA SER A 301 5.34 -3.18 -20.42
C SER A 301 6.00 -1.98 -19.72
N LEU A 302 6.41 -2.17 -18.47
CA LEU A 302 7.31 -1.23 -17.78
C LEU A 302 8.77 -1.47 -18.17
N ILE A 303 9.10 -2.63 -18.74
CA ILE A 303 10.45 -3.04 -19.10
C ILE A 303 10.88 -2.34 -20.40
N PRO A 304 11.96 -1.52 -20.38
CA PRO A 304 12.47 -0.91 -21.60
C PRO A 304 12.85 -1.97 -22.64
N GLY A 305 12.39 -1.79 -23.87
CA GLY A 305 12.63 -2.75 -24.94
C GLY A 305 12.02 -2.30 -26.27
N GLN A 306 12.27 -3.06 -27.33
CA GLN A 306 11.69 -2.79 -28.64
C GLN A 306 10.15 -2.89 -28.56
N GLY A 307 9.45 -1.86 -29.01
CA GLY A 307 7.99 -1.81 -28.99
C GLY A 307 7.38 -1.46 -27.63
N THR A 308 8.20 -1.10 -26.63
CA THR A 308 7.74 -0.64 -25.32
C THR A 308 8.00 0.85 -25.16
N TYR A 309 6.97 1.58 -24.73
CA TYR A 309 7.07 2.93 -24.21
C TYR A 309 6.95 2.87 -22.69
N THR A 310 7.95 3.37 -21.96
CA THR A 310 7.92 3.32 -20.49
C THR A 310 8.57 4.56 -19.88
N GLY A 311 7.94 5.09 -18.83
CA GLY A 311 8.52 6.12 -17.97
C GLY A 311 9.28 5.53 -16.78
N ALA A 312 9.32 4.20 -16.65
CA ALA A 312 9.94 3.51 -15.52
C ALA A 312 11.42 3.88 -15.36
N GLY A 313 11.81 4.28 -14.16
CA GLY A 313 13.17 4.66 -13.82
C GLY A 313 13.54 6.11 -14.17
N LEU A 314 12.59 6.94 -14.60
CA LEU A 314 12.80 8.38 -14.82
C LEU A 314 13.39 9.05 -13.57
N TYR A 315 12.90 8.67 -12.38
CA TYR A 315 13.38 9.20 -11.10
C TYR A 315 14.90 9.06 -10.91
N ARG A 316 15.54 8.06 -11.53
CA ARG A 316 16.99 7.83 -11.39
C ARG A 316 17.79 9.01 -11.90
N SER A 317 17.43 9.51 -13.10
CA SER A 317 18.11 10.66 -13.71
C SER A 317 17.90 11.94 -12.90
N VAL A 318 16.71 12.11 -12.33
CA VAL A 318 16.36 13.24 -11.48
C VAL A 318 17.14 13.18 -10.16
N LEU A 319 17.20 12.01 -9.53
CA LEU A 319 17.89 11.80 -8.27
C LEU A 319 19.41 11.93 -8.41
N GLU A 320 19.99 11.39 -9.48
CA GLU A 320 21.42 11.57 -9.77
C GLU A 320 21.79 13.06 -9.96
N ALA A 321 20.92 13.83 -10.61
CA ALA A 321 21.10 15.26 -10.77
C ALA A 321 20.89 16.02 -9.46
N ALA A 322 19.81 15.75 -8.73
CA ALA A 322 19.51 16.40 -7.45
C ALA A 322 20.57 16.07 -6.37
N ARG A 323 21.17 14.87 -6.39
CA ARG A 323 22.27 14.53 -5.46
C ARG A 323 23.49 15.41 -5.62
N ARG A 324 23.73 15.96 -6.82
CA ARG A 324 24.85 16.89 -7.06
C ARG A 324 24.63 18.26 -6.44
N SER A 325 23.38 18.69 -6.25
CA SER A 325 23.02 19.98 -5.63
C SER A 325 22.66 19.86 -4.16
N ASP A 326 21.87 18.85 -3.79
CA ASP A 326 21.16 18.73 -2.51
C ASP A 326 21.61 17.53 -1.64
N GLY A 327 22.59 16.76 -2.12
CA GLY A 327 23.06 15.55 -1.44
C GLY A 327 22.05 14.39 -1.46
N SER A 328 22.19 13.44 -0.54
CA SER A 328 21.42 12.20 -0.53
C SER A 328 20.10 12.24 0.26
N ARG A 329 19.59 13.44 0.60
CA ARG A 329 18.43 13.57 1.50
C ARG A 329 17.12 13.03 0.91
N HIS A 330 16.93 13.16 -0.40
CA HIS A 330 15.64 12.88 -1.02
C HIS A 330 15.24 11.41 -0.95
N ARG A 331 13.96 11.18 -0.66
CA ARG A 331 13.30 9.87 -0.68
C ARG A 331 12.30 9.84 -1.83
N ILE A 332 12.43 8.84 -2.68
CA ILE A 332 11.56 8.68 -3.86
C ILE A 332 10.34 7.85 -3.47
N VAL A 333 9.17 8.31 -3.91
CA VAL A 333 7.93 7.53 -3.90
C VAL A 333 7.35 7.58 -5.30
N ILE A 334 6.94 6.42 -5.83
CA ILE A 334 6.16 6.40 -7.07
C ILE A 334 4.70 6.43 -6.65
N THR A 335 4.06 7.58 -6.82
CA THR A 335 2.70 7.85 -6.35
C THR A 335 1.66 7.24 -7.28
N GLU A 336 2.02 6.97 -8.54
CA GLU A 336 1.21 6.17 -9.45
C GLU A 336 2.10 5.30 -10.35
N ALA A 337 1.79 4.01 -10.43
CA ALA A 337 2.50 3.07 -11.30
C ALA A 337 1.56 2.02 -11.90
N GLY A 338 1.89 1.58 -13.11
CA GLY A 338 1.16 0.50 -13.77
C GLY A 338 1.36 0.49 -15.28
N LEU A 339 0.44 -0.20 -15.96
CA LEU A 339 0.37 -0.14 -17.42
C LEU A 339 -0.87 0.64 -17.83
N THR A 340 -0.66 1.67 -18.65
CA THR A 340 -1.74 2.50 -19.19
C THR A 340 -1.56 2.64 -20.69
N ARG A 341 -2.67 2.50 -21.41
CA ARG A 341 -2.71 2.81 -22.85
C ARG A 341 -2.52 4.30 -23.09
N ALA A 342 -2.71 5.16 -22.10
CA ALA A 342 -2.39 6.57 -22.25
C ALA A 342 -0.90 6.77 -22.56
N TYR A 343 -0.03 5.80 -22.22
CA TYR A 343 1.41 5.96 -22.37
C TYR A 343 1.95 5.21 -23.60
N GLY A 344 1.95 5.84 -24.77
CA GLY A 344 2.61 5.33 -25.97
C GLY A 344 1.76 4.40 -26.85
N HIS A 345 0.46 4.25 -26.55
CA HIS A 345 -0.48 3.64 -27.48
C HIS A 345 -0.84 4.62 -28.61
N PRO A 346 -1.06 4.18 -29.87
CA PRO A 346 -1.35 5.10 -30.99
C PRO A 346 -2.51 6.08 -30.76
N HIS A 347 -3.48 5.69 -29.92
CA HIS A 347 -4.67 6.49 -29.59
C HIS A 347 -4.66 7.07 -28.16
N ASN A 348 -3.66 6.74 -27.34
CA ASN A 348 -3.48 7.18 -25.96
C ASN A 348 -4.76 7.25 -25.07
N PRO A 349 -5.65 6.23 -25.04
CA PRO A 349 -6.83 6.27 -24.18
C PRO A 349 -6.42 6.06 -22.71
N ASP A 350 -7.11 6.71 -21.78
CA ASP A 350 -6.85 6.56 -20.34
C ASP A 350 -7.46 5.27 -19.77
N GLU A 351 -6.84 4.15 -20.17
CA GLU A 351 -7.32 2.80 -19.91
C GLU A 351 -6.17 1.88 -19.52
N GLY A 352 -6.43 0.98 -18.57
CA GLY A 352 -5.43 0.07 -18.06
C GLY A 352 -5.25 -1.21 -18.87
N TRP A 353 -4.46 -2.12 -18.31
CA TRP A 353 -4.10 -3.41 -18.89
C TRP A 353 -5.28 -4.38 -19.10
N LEU A 354 -6.43 -4.13 -18.48
CA LEU A 354 -7.67 -4.89 -18.67
C LEU A 354 -8.66 -4.17 -19.59
N ASN A 355 -8.18 -3.43 -20.60
CA ASN A 355 -9.05 -2.90 -21.65
C ASN A 355 -9.85 -4.03 -22.33
N LEU A 356 -11.08 -3.72 -22.78
CA LEU A 356 -11.98 -4.71 -23.37
C LEU A 356 -11.61 -5.13 -24.80
N GLN A 357 -10.99 -4.24 -25.58
CA GLN A 357 -10.62 -4.51 -26.97
C GLN A 357 -9.23 -5.18 -27.06
N GLU A 358 -8.29 -4.74 -26.23
CA GLU A 358 -6.88 -5.16 -26.25
C GLU A 358 -6.36 -5.43 -24.82
N PRO A 359 -6.90 -6.46 -24.12
CA PRO A 359 -6.40 -6.82 -22.80
C PRO A 359 -4.99 -7.39 -22.86
N LEU A 360 -4.18 -7.10 -21.85
CA LEU A 360 -2.89 -7.74 -21.64
C LEU A 360 -3.05 -9.02 -20.80
N ASP A 361 -2.22 -10.01 -21.12
CA ASP A 361 -2.10 -11.22 -20.30
C ASP A 361 -1.53 -10.88 -18.91
N GLU A 362 -2.14 -11.45 -17.88
CA GLU A 362 -1.75 -11.20 -16.50
C GLU A 362 -0.30 -11.63 -16.21
N ASN A 363 0.24 -12.68 -16.87
CA ASN A 363 1.63 -13.06 -16.68
C ASN A 363 2.59 -12.01 -17.22
N ARG A 364 2.27 -11.41 -18.37
CA ARG A 364 3.06 -10.31 -18.94
C ARG A 364 3.01 -9.06 -18.06
N TYR A 365 1.84 -8.77 -17.49
CA TYR A 365 1.74 -7.66 -16.55
C TYR A 365 2.58 -7.93 -15.29
N TRP A 366 2.47 -9.13 -14.73
CA TRP A 366 3.28 -9.54 -13.58
C TRP A 366 4.79 -9.51 -13.85
N GLU A 367 5.25 -9.98 -15.01
CA GLU A 367 6.66 -9.91 -15.40
C GLU A 367 7.17 -8.46 -15.36
N SER A 368 6.36 -7.53 -15.87
CA SER A 368 6.66 -6.09 -15.82
C SER A 368 6.73 -5.56 -14.38
N LEU A 369 5.80 -5.96 -13.51
CA LEU A 369 5.78 -5.55 -12.11
C LEU A 369 6.93 -6.16 -11.30
N ALA A 370 7.29 -7.42 -11.54
CA ALA A 370 8.41 -8.09 -10.87
C ALA A 370 9.75 -7.46 -11.25
N TRP A 371 9.94 -7.14 -12.54
CA TRP A 371 11.09 -6.36 -12.99
C TRP A 371 11.14 -4.98 -12.32
N TYR A 372 9.99 -4.29 -12.28
CA TYR A 372 9.92 -2.96 -11.69
C TYR A 372 10.18 -2.98 -10.18
N ASN A 373 9.69 -3.98 -9.46
CA ASN A 373 10.01 -4.18 -8.04
C ASN A 373 11.52 -4.29 -7.81
N ALA A 374 12.23 -5.09 -8.62
CA ALA A 374 13.68 -5.24 -8.51
C ALA A 374 14.43 -3.94 -8.85
N LEU A 375 13.95 -3.18 -9.84
CA LEU A 375 14.46 -1.85 -10.18
C LEU A 375 14.37 -0.90 -8.97
N LEU A 376 13.19 -0.79 -8.38
CA LEU A 376 12.89 0.09 -7.25
C LEU A 376 13.69 -0.29 -6.01
N ASP A 377 13.81 -1.59 -5.73
CA ASP A 377 14.52 -2.07 -4.55
C ASP A 377 16.03 -1.83 -4.66
N GLN A 378 16.59 -1.96 -5.86
CA GLN A 378 18.00 -1.65 -6.11
C GLN A 378 18.36 -0.19 -5.79
N ASP A 379 17.43 0.75 -5.96
CA ASP A 379 17.68 2.18 -5.72
C ASP A 379 17.16 2.67 -4.36
N ASP A 380 16.65 1.75 -3.53
CA ASP A 380 16.01 2.06 -2.26
C ASP A 380 14.84 3.06 -2.37
N VAL A 381 14.06 2.96 -3.45
CA VAL A 381 12.79 3.70 -3.57
C VAL A 381 11.83 3.19 -2.51
N MET A 382 11.09 4.09 -1.86
CA MET A 382 10.20 3.70 -0.75
C MET A 382 9.15 2.67 -1.20
N GLY A 383 8.56 2.91 -2.36
CA GLY A 383 7.67 1.99 -3.05
C GLY A 383 6.94 2.65 -4.20
N ALA A 384 6.08 1.88 -4.86
CA ALA A 384 5.28 2.31 -5.99
C ALA A 384 3.81 1.93 -5.82
N CYS A 385 2.92 2.93 -5.80
CA CYS A 385 1.48 2.72 -5.65
C CYS A 385 0.88 2.24 -6.96
N LEU A 386 0.46 0.97 -6.99
CA LEU A 386 -0.19 0.37 -8.16
C LEU A 386 -1.59 0.98 -8.36
N TYR A 387 -1.77 1.63 -9.51
CA TYR A 387 -3.01 2.26 -9.93
C TYR A 387 -3.86 1.24 -10.71
N GLN A 388 -5.04 0.78 -10.26
CA GLN A 388 -5.76 1.07 -9.00
C GLN A 388 -6.17 -0.22 -8.28
N VAL A 389 -5.53 -0.53 -7.14
CA VAL A 389 -5.89 -1.71 -6.32
C VAL A 389 -7.29 -1.56 -5.71
N GLY A 390 -7.59 -0.39 -5.14
CA GLY A 390 -8.94 -0.02 -4.70
C GLY A 390 -9.64 0.86 -5.73
N HIS A 391 -10.10 0.28 -6.84
CA HIS A 391 -10.69 1.06 -7.95
C HIS A 391 -12.15 1.48 -7.68
N ARG A 392 -12.61 2.50 -8.41
CA ARG A 392 -14.02 2.93 -8.49
C ARG A 392 -14.34 3.42 -9.90
N GLY A 393 -15.58 3.22 -10.35
CA GLY A 393 -16.08 3.80 -11.61
C GLY A 393 -15.27 3.38 -12.83
N ASP A 394 -14.89 4.36 -13.64
CA ASP A 394 -14.25 4.15 -14.96
C ASP A 394 -12.84 3.55 -14.89
N TRP A 395 -12.25 3.49 -13.69
CA TRP A 395 -10.91 2.95 -13.47
C TRP A 395 -10.84 1.43 -13.38
N ALA A 396 -11.95 0.73 -13.67
CA ALA A 396 -12.03 -0.72 -13.60
C ALA A 396 -11.00 -1.42 -14.51
N THR A 397 -10.58 -0.80 -15.62
CA THR A 397 -9.58 -1.37 -16.54
C THR A 397 -8.16 -1.43 -15.93
N PHE A 398 -7.94 -0.79 -14.78
CA PHE A 398 -6.68 -0.79 -14.04
C PHE A 398 -6.65 -1.74 -12.83
N ARG A 399 -7.76 -2.41 -12.52
CA ARG A 399 -7.94 -3.17 -11.27
C ARG A 399 -6.93 -4.30 -11.08
N HIS A 400 -6.58 -4.56 -9.82
CA HIS A 400 -5.71 -5.68 -9.40
C HIS A 400 -6.44 -6.76 -8.59
N LEU A 401 -7.67 -6.46 -8.17
CA LEU A 401 -8.54 -7.32 -7.35
C LEU A 401 -9.80 -7.71 -8.13
N GLY A 402 -10.43 -8.80 -7.69
CA GLY A 402 -11.65 -9.33 -8.31
C GLY A 402 -11.34 -10.26 -9.48
N VAL A 403 -12.01 -10.04 -10.61
CA VAL A 403 -11.94 -10.89 -11.81
C VAL A 403 -11.56 -10.08 -13.06
N ASP A 404 -10.94 -10.73 -14.04
CA ASP A 404 -10.67 -10.16 -15.35
C ASP A 404 -11.96 -10.03 -16.21
N ASN A 405 -11.82 -9.61 -17.47
CA ASN A 405 -12.95 -9.41 -18.37
C ASN A 405 -13.64 -10.72 -18.81
N GLN A 406 -13.05 -11.88 -18.47
CA GLN A 406 -13.59 -13.21 -18.71
C GLN A 406 -14.13 -13.86 -17.42
N GLY A 407 -14.19 -13.13 -16.30
CA GLY A 407 -14.65 -13.64 -15.01
C GLY A 407 -13.64 -14.53 -14.27
N ARG A 408 -12.38 -14.58 -14.72
CA ARG A 408 -11.31 -15.33 -14.04
C ARG A 408 -10.72 -14.49 -12.92
N ARG A 409 -10.51 -15.10 -11.75
CA ARG A 409 -9.91 -14.40 -10.59
C ARG A 409 -8.51 -13.87 -10.93
N LEU A 410 -8.31 -12.59 -10.67
CA LEU A 410 -7.00 -11.94 -10.74
C LEU A 410 -6.10 -12.46 -9.61
N ARG A 411 -4.85 -12.78 -9.96
CA ARG A 411 -3.82 -13.35 -9.07
C ARG A 411 -2.67 -12.40 -8.80
N VAL A 412 -2.64 -11.19 -9.38
CA VAL A 412 -1.55 -10.21 -9.19
C VAL A 412 -1.24 -10.00 -7.71
N ILE A 413 -2.26 -9.81 -6.87
CA ILE A 413 -2.07 -9.64 -5.42
C ILE A 413 -1.48 -10.89 -4.77
N ASP A 414 -1.93 -12.09 -5.14
CA ASP A 414 -1.36 -13.34 -4.63
C ASP A 414 0.13 -13.47 -5.02
N ARG A 415 0.52 -12.96 -6.19
CA ARG A 415 1.94 -12.94 -6.61
C ARG A 415 2.78 -11.93 -5.81
N ILE A 416 2.22 -10.78 -5.45
CA ILE A 416 2.89 -9.82 -4.56
C ILE A 416 3.07 -10.42 -3.16
N VAL A 417 2.07 -11.15 -2.65
CA VAL A 417 2.18 -11.90 -1.39
C VAL A 417 3.31 -12.93 -1.48
N ALA A 418 3.32 -13.76 -2.53
CA ALA A 418 4.36 -14.76 -2.74
C ALA A 418 5.76 -14.14 -2.85
N LEU A 419 5.89 -12.98 -3.51
CA LEU A 419 7.12 -12.20 -3.55
C LEU A 419 7.57 -11.81 -2.14
N ARG A 420 6.70 -11.21 -1.32
CA ARG A 420 7.02 -10.85 0.07
C ARG A 420 7.45 -12.07 0.89
N GLU A 421 6.71 -13.17 0.80
CA GLU A 421 6.99 -14.39 1.54
C GLU A 421 8.33 -15.01 1.15
N ALA A 422 8.65 -15.07 -0.15
CA ALA A 422 9.94 -15.54 -0.62
C ALA A 422 11.11 -14.70 -0.07
N LEU A 423 10.93 -13.38 0.02
CA LEU A 423 11.94 -12.47 0.57
C LEU A 423 12.11 -12.62 2.08
N ALA A 424 11.01 -12.81 2.82
CA ALA A 424 11.05 -13.10 4.25
C ALA A 424 11.75 -14.44 4.53
N GLN A 425 11.49 -15.46 3.71
CA GLN A 425 12.17 -16.75 3.78
C GLN A 425 13.67 -16.60 3.53
N GLN A 426 14.09 -15.86 2.49
CA GLN A 426 15.50 -15.58 2.21
C GLN A 426 16.19 -14.83 3.36
N ALA A 427 15.51 -13.85 3.98
CA ALA A 427 16.07 -13.11 5.12
C ALA A 427 16.20 -13.97 6.38
N SER A 428 15.32 -14.97 6.54
CA SER A 428 15.36 -15.92 7.67
C SER A 428 16.32 -17.09 7.47
N GLN A 429 16.87 -17.28 6.25
CA GLN A 429 17.87 -18.32 5.99
C GLN A 429 19.23 -17.88 6.56
N PRO A 430 19.80 -18.58 7.56
CA PRO A 430 21.17 -18.34 7.98
C PRO A 430 22.11 -18.60 6.79
N ALA A 431 23.15 -17.77 6.65
CA ALA A 431 24.18 -17.93 5.62
C ALA A 431 24.69 -19.38 5.60
N SER A 432 24.31 -20.12 4.55
CA SER A 432 24.74 -21.45 4.15
C SER A 432 25.62 -22.22 5.15
N ALA A 433 24.99 -22.98 6.04
CA ALA A 433 25.50 -24.31 6.40
C ALA A 433 24.78 -25.33 5.48
N PRO A 434 25.47 -26.38 4.99
CA PRO A 434 24.90 -27.27 3.99
C PRO A 434 23.62 -27.92 4.49
N ALA A 435 22.61 -27.91 3.62
CA ALA A 435 21.28 -28.45 3.87
C ALA A 435 21.37 -29.92 4.28
N SER A 436 20.95 -30.22 5.50
CA SER A 436 20.48 -31.57 5.85
C SER A 436 18.96 -31.58 5.69
N SER A 437 18.48 -32.51 4.87
CA SER A 437 17.06 -32.80 4.61
C SER A 437 16.26 -32.98 5.91
N PRO A 438 14.93 -32.77 5.90
CA PRO A 438 14.10 -32.86 7.10
C PRO A 438 14.01 -34.32 7.57
N THR A 439 14.95 -34.72 8.43
CA THR A 439 14.86 -35.95 9.20
C THR A 439 13.73 -35.74 10.22
N THR A 440 12.76 -36.67 10.26
CA THR A 440 11.78 -36.83 11.33
C THR A 440 12.43 -36.51 12.69
N ALA A 441 12.06 -35.37 13.29
CA ALA A 441 12.80 -34.79 14.42
C ALA A 441 12.82 -35.76 15.61
N GLN A 442 13.95 -36.43 15.81
CA GLN A 442 14.19 -37.35 16.90
C GLN A 442 14.09 -36.59 18.24
N ARG A 443 13.09 -36.90 19.07
CA ARG A 443 12.94 -36.26 20.39
C ARG A 443 13.84 -36.95 21.42
N VAL A 444 14.49 -36.17 22.28
CA VAL A 444 15.43 -36.66 23.32
C VAL A 444 14.97 -36.26 24.72
N THR A 445 15.50 -36.93 25.75
CA THR A 445 15.29 -36.55 27.15
C THR A 445 16.59 -36.01 27.73
N LEU A 446 16.54 -34.82 28.34
CA LEU A 446 17.59 -34.32 29.21
C LEU A 446 17.22 -34.61 30.66
N SER A 447 18.12 -35.21 31.42
CA SER A 447 17.96 -35.43 32.86
C SER A 447 19.24 -35.10 33.58
N GLY A 448 19.19 -34.95 34.90
CA GLY A 448 20.40 -34.70 35.65
C GLY A 448 20.19 -34.55 37.14
N ARG A 449 21.29 -34.28 37.85
CA ARG A 449 21.25 -33.92 39.28
C ARG A 449 21.89 -32.57 39.52
N VAL A 450 21.28 -31.80 40.41
CA VAL A 450 21.88 -30.59 40.97
C VAL A 450 22.44 -30.92 42.35
N ARG A 451 23.69 -30.52 42.60
CA ARG A 451 24.37 -30.63 43.90
C ARG A 451 24.87 -29.26 44.34
N ARG A 452 24.86 -29.02 45.65
CA ARG A 452 25.49 -27.86 46.30
C ARG A 452 26.45 -28.39 47.37
N ASN A 453 27.71 -27.97 47.32
CA ASN A 453 28.75 -28.42 48.25
C ASN A 453 28.79 -29.97 48.38
N GLY A 454 28.69 -30.67 47.25
CA GLY A 454 28.70 -32.14 47.17
C GLY A 454 27.40 -32.86 47.55
N LYS A 455 26.42 -32.18 48.15
CA LYS A 455 25.12 -32.75 48.55
C LYS A 455 24.03 -32.51 47.51
N ALA A 456 23.08 -33.43 47.38
CA ALA A 456 21.94 -33.26 46.47
C ALA A 456 21.08 -32.06 46.87
N LEU A 457 20.74 -31.20 45.91
CA LEU A 457 19.98 -29.98 46.16
C LEU A 457 18.50 -30.18 45.79
N SER A 458 17.64 -30.27 46.81
CA SER A 458 16.18 -30.40 46.65
C SER A 458 15.52 -29.04 46.43
N GLY A 459 14.45 -29.00 45.62
CA GLY A 459 13.63 -27.80 45.46
C GLY A 459 14.23 -26.68 44.62
N ALA A 460 15.38 -26.90 43.96
CA ALA A 460 15.96 -25.93 43.04
C ALA A 460 15.13 -25.85 41.76
N HIS A 461 14.94 -24.64 41.23
CA HIS A 461 14.27 -24.42 39.95
C HIS A 461 15.28 -24.56 38.82
N VAL A 462 15.03 -25.47 37.90
CA VAL A 462 15.88 -25.67 36.73
C VAL A 462 15.13 -25.18 35.50
N ARG A 463 15.78 -24.32 34.72
CA ARG A 463 15.23 -23.73 33.50
C ARG A 463 16.08 -24.14 32.31
N LEU A 464 15.45 -24.66 31.26
CA LEU A 464 16.07 -24.91 29.98
C LEU A 464 15.64 -23.80 29.03
N LEU A 465 16.60 -23.03 28.52
CA LEU A 465 16.40 -21.91 27.60
C LEU A 465 16.83 -22.29 26.19
N GLY A 466 16.06 -21.82 25.21
CA GLY A 466 16.32 -22.01 23.78
C GLY A 466 15.41 -21.13 22.93
N ASP A 467 15.67 -21.06 21.64
CA ASP A 467 14.90 -20.25 20.71
C ASP A 467 13.58 -20.89 20.26
N LEU A 468 12.86 -20.21 19.36
CA LEU A 468 11.59 -20.69 18.79
C LEU A 468 11.72 -22.04 18.07
N THR A 469 12.80 -22.24 17.32
CA THR A 469 13.06 -23.49 16.60
C THR A 469 13.39 -24.63 17.58
N GLN A 470 14.07 -24.30 18.67
CA GLN A 470 14.54 -25.24 19.67
C GLN A 470 13.46 -25.66 20.68
N LEU A 471 12.66 -24.72 21.20
CA LEU A 471 11.70 -24.96 22.28
C LEU A 471 10.25 -24.55 21.95
N GLY A 472 10.00 -23.82 20.87
CA GLY A 472 8.66 -23.30 20.56
C GLY A 472 7.58 -24.36 20.36
N SER A 473 7.98 -25.58 19.97
CA SER A 473 7.08 -26.74 19.86
C SER A 473 7.03 -27.63 21.12
N VAL A 474 7.82 -27.32 22.15
CA VAL A 474 7.90 -28.13 23.37
C VAL A 474 6.72 -27.80 24.30
N ARG A 475 6.12 -28.85 24.86
CA ARG A 475 5.01 -28.72 25.81
C ARG A 475 5.50 -28.08 27.10
N GLY A 476 4.84 -27.01 27.54
CA GLY A 476 5.21 -26.29 28.76
C GLY A 476 6.34 -25.27 28.56
N ALA A 477 6.79 -25.05 27.32
CA ALA A 477 7.62 -23.89 26.98
C ALA A 477 6.80 -22.60 27.12
N VAL A 478 7.39 -21.61 27.77
CA VAL A 478 6.82 -20.26 27.94
C VAL A 478 7.82 -19.23 27.41
N LEU A 479 7.33 -18.03 27.09
CA LEU A 479 8.23 -16.91 26.74
C LEU A 479 9.14 -16.57 27.92
N ASP A 480 10.42 -16.37 27.65
CA ASP A 480 11.38 -15.86 28.62
C ASP A 480 11.49 -14.33 28.48
N ALA A 481 10.60 -13.62 29.15
CA ALA A 481 10.47 -12.15 29.10
C ALA A 481 10.27 -11.59 30.51
N GLU A 482 10.89 -10.45 30.82
CA GLU A 482 10.67 -9.75 32.09
C GLU A 482 9.27 -9.11 32.15
N GLU A 483 8.73 -8.64 31.02
CA GLU A 483 7.38 -8.05 30.92
C GLU A 483 6.64 -8.56 29.67
N PRO A 484 6.08 -9.78 29.70
CA PRO A 484 5.44 -10.36 28.52
C PRO A 484 4.19 -9.59 28.07
N ASP A 485 3.42 -8.98 28.97
CA ASP A 485 2.10 -8.42 28.63
C ASP A 485 2.14 -7.12 27.80
N ALA A 486 3.31 -6.51 27.58
CA ALA A 486 3.47 -5.29 26.79
C ALA A 486 3.90 -5.54 25.33
N LEU A 487 4.13 -6.79 24.93
CA LEU A 487 4.81 -7.11 23.67
C LEU A 487 3.84 -7.36 22.50
N PRO A 488 4.14 -6.81 21.30
CA PRO A 488 3.32 -7.04 20.11
C PRO A 488 3.41 -8.49 19.62
N PHE A 489 2.38 -8.98 18.92
CA PHE A 489 2.36 -10.30 18.29
C PHE A 489 1.93 -10.24 16.82
N LEU A 490 2.41 -11.17 16.00
CA LEU A 490 2.08 -11.32 14.57
C LEU A 490 1.49 -12.70 14.29
N TRP A 491 0.59 -12.79 13.31
CA TRP A 491 0.00 -14.04 12.80
C TRP A 491 0.73 -14.53 11.55
N ASP A 492 1.94 -15.04 11.73
CA ASP A 492 2.81 -15.48 10.63
C ASP A 492 3.43 -16.88 10.87
N ARG A 493 3.07 -17.55 11.98
CA ARG A 493 3.60 -18.89 12.29
C ARG A 493 2.71 -19.97 11.69
N THR A 494 3.15 -20.58 10.59
CA THR A 494 2.44 -21.70 9.96
C THR A 494 2.59 -22.99 10.77
N VAL A 495 1.47 -23.68 10.98
CA VAL A 495 1.39 -25.00 11.61
C VAL A 495 0.61 -25.95 10.70
N ALA A 496 1.29 -26.98 10.20
CA ALA A 496 0.71 -28.08 9.43
C ALA A 496 0.57 -29.35 10.30
N GLY A 497 -0.24 -30.32 9.88
CA GLY A 497 -0.30 -31.63 10.55
C GLY A 497 -1.08 -31.65 11.86
N TYR A 498 -1.65 -30.51 12.30
CA TYR A 498 -2.31 -30.41 13.60
C TYR A 498 -3.79 -30.79 13.53
N ARG A 499 -4.22 -31.74 14.37
CA ARG A 499 -5.62 -32.18 14.47
C ARG A 499 -6.20 -31.87 15.84
N GLY A 500 -7.36 -31.22 15.89
CA GLY A 500 -8.04 -30.99 17.17
C GLY A 500 -9.10 -29.90 17.16
N THR A 501 -9.31 -29.29 18.32
CA THR A 501 -10.23 -28.17 18.52
C THR A 501 -9.44 -26.88 18.72
N LEU A 502 -10.05 -25.73 18.44
CA LEU A 502 -9.46 -24.42 18.71
C LEU A 502 -8.98 -24.29 20.16
N ARG A 503 -9.74 -24.80 21.13
CA ARG A 503 -9.35 -24.77 22.55
C ARG A 503 -8.11 -25.61 22.82
N ARG A 504 -7.95 -26.75 22.14
CA ARG A 504 -6.76 -27.58 22.27
C ARG A 504 -5.55 -26.92 21.61
N ALA A 505 -5.72 -26.36 20.41
CA ALA A 505 -4.69 -25.61 19.70
C ALA A 505 -4.19 -24.42 20.53
N TRP A 506 -5.10 -23.67 21.16
CA TRP A 506 -4.77 -22.62 22.11
C TRP A 506 -3.81 -23.12 23.21
N ARG A 507 -4.21 -24.15 23.96
CA ARG A 507 -3.40 -24.68 25.07
C ARG A 507 -2.05 -25.22 24.61
N ASP A 508 -2.05 -25.91 23.48
CA ASP A 508 -0.86 -26.61 23.01
C ASP A 508 0.16 -25.65 22.42
N LEU A 509 -0.29 -24.61 21.71
CA LEU A 509 0.55 -23.82 20.81
C LEU A 509 0.62 -22.32 21.14
N VAL A 510 -0.30 -21.79 21.95
CA VAL A 510 -0.44 -20.33 22.13
C VAL A 510 -0.40 -19.90 23.60
N GLU A 511 -1.10 -20.63 24.48
CA GLU A 511 -1.14 -20.36 25.91
C GLU A 511 0.28 -20.35 26.51
N GLY A 512 0.65 -19.23 27.14
CA GLY A 512 1.99 -18.98 27.70
C GLY A 512 3.10 -18.74 26.69
N ARG A 513 2.81 -18.82 25.38
CA ARG A 513 3.77 -18.67 24.27
C ARG A 513 3.54 -17.42 23.42
N VAL A 514 2.38 -16.79 23.58
CA VAL A 514 2.03 -15.53 22.93
C VAL A 514 1.61 -14.56 24.02
N ALA A 515 2.32 -13.44 24.08
CA ALA A 515 2.12 -12.35 25.02
C ALA A 515 0.74 -11.72 24.86
N ALA A 516 0.13 -11.32 25.99
CA ALA A 516 -1.09 -10.51 26.04
C ALA A 516 -2.30 -11.04 25.23
N MET A 517 -2.30 -12.34 24.87
CA MET A 517 -3.40 -12.97 24.18
C MET A 517 -4.19 -13.83 25.17
N ASP A 518 -5.50 -13.66 25.21
CA ASP A 518 -6.39 -14.59 25.89
C ASP A 518 -7.10 -15.50 24.89
N TYR A 519 -7.79 -16.53 25.40
CA TYR A 519 -8.50 -17.46 24.52
C TYR A 519 -9.62 -16.80 23.70
N ALA A 520 -10.28 -15.76 24.23
CA ALA A 520 -11.38 -15.10 23.55
C ALA A 520 -10.87 -14.30 22.34
N ALA A 521 -9.78 -13.54 22.53
CA ALA A 521 -9.05 -12.84 21.49
C ALA A 521 -8.49 -13.82 20.45
N PHE A 522 -7.83 -14.90 20.90
CA PHE A 522 -7.34 -15.95 20.03
C PHE A 522 -8.44 -16.55 19.16
N ARG A 523 -9.58 -16.94 19.76
CA ARG A 523 -10.68 -17.55 19.00
C ARG A 523 -11.24 -16.61 17.92
N ARG A 524 -11.42 -15.31 18.24
CA ARG A 524 -11.91 -14.32 17.27
C ARG A 524 -10.91 -14.13 16.12
N GLN A 525 -9.64 -13.93 16.46
CA GLN A 525 -8.61 -13.66 15.46
C GLN A 525 -8.24 -14.90 14.65
N PHE A 526 -8.22 -16.09 15.25
CA PHE A 526 -7.90 -17.33 14.53
C PHE A 526 -8.81 -17.54 13.34
N ILE A 527 -10.12 -17.28 13.49
CA ILE A 527 -11.09 -17.40 12.40
C ILE A 527 -10.79 -16.40 11.28
N ALA A 528 -10.38 -15.18 11.62
CA ALA A 528 -10.03 -14.15 10.64
C ALA A 528 -8.78 -14.51 9.82
N TYR A 529 -7.76 -15.09 10.45
CA TYR A 529 -6.52 -15.51 9.78
C TYR A 529 -6.61 -16.91 9.14
N ASN A 530 -7.59 -17.73 9.52
CA ASN A 530 -7.78 -19.09 9.03
C ASN A 530 -9.24 -19.32 8.62
N PRO A 531 -9.75 -18.64 7.58
CA PRO A 531 -11.16 -18.70 7.21
C PRO A 531 -11.63 -20.12 6.83
N SER A 532 -10.72 -20.99 6.39
CA SER A 532 -10.98 -22.40 6.08
C SER A 532 -11.56 -23.19 7.26
N ILE A 533 -11.33 -22.76 8.52
CA ILE A 533 -11.85 -23.45 9.70
C ILE A 533 -13.39 -23.40 9.81
N THR A 534 -14.03 -22.47 9.10
CA THR A 534 -15.50 -22.42 9.01
C THR A 534 -16.06 -23.61 8.23
N GLN A 535 -15.32 -24.11 7.24
CA GLN A 535 -15.72 -25.25 6.41
C GLN A 535 -15.66 -26.58 7.19
N SER A 536 -14.85 -26.65 8.24
CA SER A 536 -14.68 -27.83 9.11
C SER A 536 -15.51 -27.75 10.40
N GLY A 537 -16.43 -26.80 10.53
CA GLY A 537 -17.26 -26.62 11.73
C GLY A 537 -16.43 -26.28 12.98
N GLY A 538 -15.31 -25.57 12.83
CA GLY A 538 -14.46 -25.18 13.95
C GLY A 538 -13.41 -26.21 14.37
N ARG A 539 -13.20 -27.28 13.58
CA ARG A 539 -12.20 -28.33 13.85
C ARG A 539 -10.93 -28.12 13.01
N LEU A 540 -9.77 -28.34 13.64
CA LEU A 540 -8.49 -28.35 12.93
C LEU A 540 -8.24 -29.75 12.35
N LEU A 541 -7.93 -29.80 11.06
CA LEU A 541 -7.68 -31.00 10.26
C LEU A 541 -6.18 -31.09 9.96
N ALA A 542 -5.63 -32.31 10.01
CA ALA A 542 -4.19 -32.53 9.89
C ALA A 542 -3.63 -32.20 8.49
N ASP A 543 -4.47 -32.29 7.46
CA ASP A 543 -4.16 -32.00 6.07
C ASP A 543 -4.27 -30.50 5.72
N GLN A 544 -4.61 -29.65 6.70
CA GLN A 544 -4.67 -28.21 6.54
C GLN A 544 -3.53 -27.52 7.28
N GLU A 545 -3.11 -26.39 6.73
CA GLU A 545 -2.16 -25.48 7.37
C GLU A 545 -2.91 -24.35 8.07
N TYR A 546 -2.42 -23.97 9.25
CA TYR A 546 -2.99 -22.90 10.05
C TYR A 546 -1.94 -21.86 10.43
N LEU A 547 -2.25 -20.58 10.24
CA LEU A 547 -1.50 -19.48 10.81
C LEU A 547 -1.82 -19.33 12.29
N LEU A 548 -0.77 -19.27 13.11
CA LEU A 548 -0.83 -19.00 14.53
C LEU A 548 -0.06 -17.73 14.88
N PRO A 549 -0.42 -17.08 16.01
CA PRO A 549 0.28 -15.91 16.45
C PRO A 549 1.62 -16.28 17.10
N ARG A 550 2.57 -15.34 17.06
CA ARG A 550 3.83 -15.34 17.83
C ARG A 550 4.10 -13.94 18.37
N THR A 551 4.75 -13.85 19.53
CA THR A 551 5.26 -12.55 20.03
C THR A 551 6.44 -12.07 19.19
N VAL A 552 6.49 -10.78 18.88
CA VAL A 552 7.57 -10.12 18.15
C VAL A 552 8.62 -9.61 19.13
N GLY A 553 9.90 -9.70 18.75
CA GLY A 553 11.01 -9.20 19.57
C GLY A 553 11.46 -10.15 20.67
N ILE A 554 10.90 -11.36 20.75
CA ILE A 554 11.36 -12.42 21.66
C ILE A 554 11.93 -13.59 20.88
N GLU A 555 13.20 -13.86 21.14
CA GLU A 555 13.94 -14.97 20.56
C GLU A 555 14.19 -16.10 21.56
N ARG A 556 13.68 -16.01 22.81
CA ARG A 556 13.95 -16.99 23.87
C ARG A 556 12.69 -17.52 24.56
N TYR A 557 12.68 -18.84 24.71
CA TYR A 557 11.66 -19.63 25.41
C TYR A 557 12.33 -20.38 26.55
N ALA A 558 11.55 -20.65 27.61
CA ALA A 558 11.98 -21.41 28.77
C ALA A 558 11.04 -22.58 29.04
N VAL A 559 11.60 -23.76 29.34
CA VAL A 559 10.89 -24.87 29.99
C VAL A 559 11.42 -25.00 31.41
N ARG A 560 10.53 -25.22 32.39
CA ARG A 560 10.89 -25.21 33.82
C ARG A 560 10.57 -26.55 34.48
N CYS A 561 11.40 -26.97 35.43
CA CYS A 561 11.09 -28.04 36.38
C CYS A 561 11.75 -27.77 37.74
N THR A 562 11.38 -28.53 38.75
CA THR A 562 11.95 -28.43 40.10
C THR A 562 12.66 -29.71 40.47
N THR A 563 13.81 -29.62 41.13
CA THR A 563 14.57 -30.80 41.56
C THR A 563 13.83 -31.59 42.64
N THR A 564 13.90 -32.92 42.55
CA THR A 564 13.38 -33.84 43.58
C THR A 564 14.22 -33.78 44.88
N THR A 565 13.78 -34.47 45.93
CA THR A 565 14.54 -34.62 47.19
C THR A 565 15.94 -35.20 47.03
N ARG A 566 16.20 -35.93 45.92
CA ARG A 566 17.51 -36.47 45.55
C ARG A 566 18.27 -35.58 44.54
N GLY A 567 17.80 -34.36 44.32
CA GLY A 567 18.40 -33.36 43.43
C GLY A 567 18.15 -33.60 41.93
N HIS A 568 17.31 -34.57 41.56
CA HIS A 568 17.09 -34.89 40.14
C HIS A 568 16.15 -33.92 39.43
N PHE A 569 16.45 -33.59 38.19
CA PHE A 569 15.59 -32.85 37.26
C PHE A 569 15.43 -33.61 35.93
N ARG A 570 14.39 -33.28 35.15
CA ARG A 570 14.12 -33.91 33.85
C ARG A 570 13.32 -33.02 32.91
N PHE A 571 13.79 -32.90 31.67
CA PHE A 571 13.11 -32.30 30.52
C PHE A 571 12.88 -33.38 29.44
N PRO A 572 11.67 -33.96 29.35
CA PRO A 572 11.37 -34.95 28.34
C PRO A 572 11.01 -34.30 26.99
N ASN A 573 11.23 -35.03 25.89
CA ASN A 573 10.75 -34.71 24.54
C ASN A 573 11.23 -33.36 23.96
N ILE A 574 12.47 -32.98 24.24
CA ILE A 574 13.10 -31.81 23.62
C ILE A 574 13.76 -32.19 22.29
N PRO A 575 13.85 -31.29 21.30
CA PRO A 575 14.68 -31.51 20.12
C PRO A 575 16.17 -31.67 20.49
N PRO A 576 16.98 -32.31 19.65
CA PRO A 576 18.43 -32.29 19.83
C PRO A 576 18.95 -30.92 19.44
N SER A 577 19.62 -30.21 20.36
CA SER A 577 20.18 -28.88 20.11
C SER A 577 21.13 -28.45 21.23
N THR A 578 21.67 -27.24 21.10
CA THR A 578 22.42 -26.57 22.15
C THR A 578 21.50 -25.66 22.94
N TYR A 579 21.42 -25.87 24.25
CA TYR A 579 20.55 -25.13 25.17
C TYR A 579 21.35 -24.40 26.24
N THR A 580 20.77 -23.36 26.84
CA THR A 580 21.27 -22.80 28.10
C THR A 580 20.46 -23.38 29.25
N LEU A 581 21.13 -24.00 30.21
CA LEU A 581 20.54 -24.57 31.40
C LEU A 581 20.88 -23.69 32.61
N GLN A 582 19.84 -23.23 33.30
CA GLN A 582 19.96 -22.37 34.47
C GLN A 582 19.41 -23.07 35.72
N VAL A 583 20.06 -22.84 36.85
CA VAL A 583 19.60 -23.27 38.18
C VAL A 583 19.37 -22.05 39.04
N GLU A 584 18.16 -21.90 39.55
CA GLU A 584 17.73 -20.84 40.45
C GLU A 584 17.43 -21.41 41.84
N ILE A 585 17.92 -20.71 42.87
CA ILE A 585 17.72 -21.05 44.28
C ILE A 585 17.13 -19.81 44.96
N ALA A 586 15.98 -19.96 45.63
CA ALA A 586 15.28 -18.86 46.30
C ALA A 586 15.06 -17.62 45.40
N GLY A 587 14.77 -17.85 44.12
CA GLY A 587 14.54 -16.78 43.13
C GLY A 587 15.81 -16.10 42.60
N ARG A 588 17.01 -16.57 42.96
CA ARG A 588 18.29 -16.05 42.43
C ARG A 588 18.97 -17.06 41.52
N LEU A 589 19.44 -16.59 40.37
CA LEU A 589 20.26 -17.38 39.45
C LEU A 589 21.56 -17.80 40.15
N SER A 590 21.75 -19.10 40.33
CA SER A 590 22.90 -19.67 41.04
C SER A 590 23.89 -20.36 40.10
N SER A 591 23.45 -20.81 38.92
CA SER A 591 24.33 -21.36 37.88
C SER A 591 23.68 -21.21 36.51
N SER A 592 24.50 -21.01 35.47
CA SER A 592 24.08 -20.95 34.07
C SER A 592 25.15 -21.62 33.21
N THR A 593 24.77 -22.62 32.43
CA THR A 593 25.71 -23.37 31.57
C THR A 593 25.11 -23.69 30.22
N THR A 594 25.94 -23.73 29.19
CA THR A 594 25.53 -24.13 27.84
C THR A 594 25.77 -25.62 27.67
N ILE A 595 24.77 -26.36 27.21
CA ILE A 595 24.81 -27.81 27.02
C ILE A 595 24.37 -28.20 25.62
N SER A 596 25.11 -29.10 24.99
CA SER A 596 24.69 -29.74 23.74
C SER A 596 23.98 -31.06 24.06
N VAL A 597 22.76 -31.23 23.56
CA VAL A 597 21.94 -32.42 23.75
C VAL A 597 21.65 -33.01 22.37
N ASP A 598 22.41 -34.02 21.97
CA ASP A 598 22.26 -34.73 20.69
C ASP A 598 21.45 -36.03 20.84
N ARG A 599 21.50 -36.65 22.02
CA ARG A 599 20.77 -37.86 22.42
C ARG A 599 20.20 -37.70 23.82
N THR A 600 19.51 -38.73 24.31
CA THR A 600 19.08 -38.76 25.71
C THR A 600 20.32 -38.71 26.61
N SER A 601 20.40 -37.68 27.45
CA SER A 601 21.61 -37.31 28.18
C SER A 601 21.31 -37.13 29.68
N HIS A 602 22.31 -37.48 30.50
CA HIS A 602 22.28 -37.26 31.95
C HIS A 602 23.46 -36.39 32.37
N ILE A 603 23.20 -35.24 33.02
CA ILE A 603 24.24 -34.28 33.44
C ILE A 603 24.23 -34.04 34.94
N ASN A 604 25.41 -33.79 35.52
CA ASN A 604 25.52 -33.39 36.92
C ASN A 604 25.92 -31.92 36.97
N LEU A 605 25.17 -31.11 37.70
CA LEU A 605 25.44 -29.71 37.94
C LEU A 605 25.88 -29.53 39.38
N THR A 606 27.00 -28.85 39.57
CA THR A 606 27.44 -28.38 40.88
C THR A 606 27.21 -26.88 40.94
N VAL A 607 26.54 -26.44 42.00
CA VAL A 607 26.36 -25.03 42.34
C VAL A 607 27.26 -24.74 43.53
N ASP A 608 28.26 -23.90 43.32
CA ASP A 608 29.15 -23.43 44.37
C ASP A 608 28.62 -22.12 44.95
N ASP A 609 28.92 -21.87 46.23
CA ASP A 609 28.61 -20.58 46.84
C ASP A 609 29.57 -19.54 46.25
N GLN A 610 29.08 -18.67 45.36
CA GLN A 610 29.83 -17.44 45.03
C GLN A 610 29.84 -16.55 46.28
N GLN A 611 31.05 -16.12 46.69
CA GLN A 611 31.25 -15.11 47.73
C GLN A 611 30.56 -13.79 47.39
#